data_AF-A0A256YLD9-F1
#
_entry.id   AF-A0A256YLD9-F1
#
_cell.length_a   1.000
_cell.length_b   1.000
_cell.length_c   1.000
_cell.angle_alpha   90.00
_cell.angle_beta   90.00
_cell.angle_gamma   90.00
#
_symmetry.space_group_name_H-M   'P 1'
#
loop_
_entity.id
_entity.type
_entity.pdbx_description
1 polymer ?
#
loop_
_entity_poly.entity_id
_entity_poly.type
_entity_poly.pdbx_seq_one_letter_code
_entity_poly.pdbx_strand_id
1 'polypeptide(L)'
;MSDSDLAVALIISALLSGHSSSYPIVIFFLLIFSFILWLFLWFLISLPFFFVETSIVIENRGIMDSIKRSADLVIKNIWQVLLFIVVLIVIWSAYLLLMISLEIPLSLLSLGIWPLSALIILFFMTPWMDLAKLNFFLNITYSPVKIRDVRLELIGEYLSRSKSFVLSSPSILIDFVRGNIDYILLSTLFAGIGFSIGYLIMNQFSFLSGDITDILVDDWGEGLFGTPYTSLPFIDVFYYFFHNTNVIIDLSLSGMFFVLPPLLGVSITAGTIGMLYGILPFHLATAAIFAHGIFELAALLIATAAGLRFGVHVIRRDPNIDRILDDTLKVGFASLPLIAIAAFIEAFITPVIIYMMV
;
A
#
# COMPACT_ATOMS: atom_id res chain seq x y z
N MET A 1 34.71 3.04 18.05
CA MET A 1 33.28 2.68 18.13
C MET A 1 32.55 3.99 18.03
N SER A 2 31.84 4.21 16.94
CA SER A 2 30.95 5.37 16.82
C SER A 2 29.80 5.22 17.81
N ASP A 3 29.18 6.32 18.21
CA ASP A 3 28.04 6.30 19.14
C ASP A 3 26.85 5.46 18.62
N SER A 4 26.76 5.27 17.30
CA SER A 4 25.85 4.33 16.64
C SER A 4 26.09 2.86 17.03
N ASP A 5 27.34 2.44 17.21
CA ASP A 5 27.69 1.07 17.61
C ASP A 5 27.30 0.83 19.07
N LEU A 6 27.37 1.87 19.90
CA LEU A 6 27.00 1.82 21.31
C LEU A 6 25.48 1.73 21.49
N ALA A 7 24.70 2.47 20.69
CA ALA A 7 23.24 2.42 20.69
C ALA A 7 22.71 1.05 20.26
N VAL A 8 23.27 0.48 19.18
CA VAL A 8 22.93 -0.89 18.74
C VAL A 8 23.33 -1.92 19.79
N ALA A 9 24.51 -1.78 20.40
CA ALA A 9 24.95 -2.65 21.48
C ALA A 9 24.08 -2.54 22.73
N LEU A 10 23.55 -1.35 23.05
CA LEU A 10 22.64 -1.12 24.18
C LEU A 10 21.24 -1.70 23.92
N ILE A 11 20.70 -1.58 22.71
CA ILE A 11 19.42 -2.19 22.32
C ILE A 11 19.53 -3.72 22.35
N ILE A 12 20.62 -4.26 21.80
CA ILE A 12 20.91 -5.70 21.85
C ILE A 12 21.13 -6.15 23.31
N SER A 13 21.87 -5.38 24.10
CA SER A 13 22.10 -5.66 25.52
C SER A 13 20.79 -5.65 26.32
N ALA A 14 19.90 -4.69 26.09
CA ALA A 14 18.61 -4.58 26.78
C ALA A 14 17.64 -5.71 26.40
N LEU A 15 17.69 -6.18 25.14
CA LEU A 15 16.96 -7.38 24.71
C LEU A 15 17.54 -8.68 25.30
N LEU A 16 18.82 -8.68 25.69
CA LEU A 16 19.54 -9.86 26.19
C LEU A 16 19.68 -9.91 27.73
N SER A 17 19.57 -8.79 28.44
CA SER A 17 19.94 -8.68 29.86
C SER A 17 18.88 -9.17 30.85
N GLY A 18 17.82 -9.81 30.36
CA GLY A 18 16.67 -10.22 31.18
C GLY A 18 16.80 -11.59 31.82
N HIS A 19 16.65 -12.67 31.05
CA HIS A 19 16.37 -14.01 31.56
C HIS A 19 17.00 -15.07 30.64
N SER A 20 17.45 -16.21 31.21
CA SER A 20 18.22 -17.32 30.63
C SER A 20 18.46 -17.33 29.11
N SER A 21 19.74 -17.51 28.75
CA SER A 21 20.37 -17.44 27.41
C SER A 21 19.74 -18.20 26.22
N SER A 22 18.64 -18.92 26.40
CA SER A 22 17.93 -19.66 25.34
C SER A 22 16.72 -18.91 24.76
N TYR A 23 16.13 -17.96 25.48
CA TYR A 23 14.91 -17.27 25.00
C TYR A 23 15.09 -16.43 23.72
N PRO A 24 16.18 -15.67 23.52
CA PRO A 24 16.35 -14.86 22.31
C PRO A 24 16.41 -15.72 21.05
N ILE A 25 17.07 -16.87 21.12
CA ILE A 25 17.18 -17.83 20.02
C ILE A 25 15.80 -18.44 19.72
N VAL A 26 15.06 -18.85 20.73
CA VAL A 26 13.70 -19.41 20.57
C VAL A 26 12.76 -18.36 19.95
N ILE A 27 12.80 -17.11 20.42
CA ILE A 27 12.00 -16.01 19.86
C ILE A 27 12.36 -15.75 18.40
N PHE A 28 13.65 -15.72 18.07
CA PHE A 28 14.12 -15.55 16.69
C PHE A 28 13.63 -16.68 15.77
N PHE A 29 13.73 -17.94 16.20
CA PHE A 29 13.19 -19.07 15.44
C PHE A 29 11.66 -19.00 15.29
N LEU A 30 10.94 -18.61 16.34
CA LEU A 30 9.49 -18.42 16.28
C LEU A 30 9.09 -17.29 15.31
N LEU A 31 9.86 -16.20 15.26
CA LEU A 31 9.64 -15.10 14.32
C LEU A 31 9.89 -15.55 12.87
N ILE A 32 11.01 -16.23 12.60
CA ILE A 32 11.30 -16.78 11.27
C ILE A 32 10.23 -17.78 10.86
N PHE A 33 9.86 -18.70 11.74
CA PHE A 33 8.84 -19.69 11.46
C PHE A 33 7.48 -19.03 11.17
N SER A 34 7.08 -18.05 11.98
CA SER A 34 5.84 -17.31 11.77
C SER A 34 5.84 -16.54 10.45
N PHE A 35 6.98 -15.95 10.07
CA PHE A 35 7.15 -15.27 8.79
C PHE A 35 7.06 -16.23 7.60
N ILE A 36 7.75 -17.37 7.66
CA ILE A 36 7.69 -18.41 6.62
C ILE A 36 6.26 -18.96 6.49
N LEU A 37 5.60 -19.23 7.62
CA LEU A 37 4.22 -19.69 7.64
C LEU A 37 3.27 -18.65 7.03
N TRP A 38 3.45 -17.38 7.38
CA TRP A 38 2.67 -16.28 6.80
C TRP A 38 2.88 -16.19 5.28
N LEU A 39 4.13 -16.26 4.79
CA LEU A 39 4.43 -16.27 3.35
C LEU A 39 3.77 -17.45 2.63
N PHE A 40 3.85 -18.65 3.23
CA PHE A 40 3.24 -19.85 2.67
C PHE A 40 1.72 -19.75 2.59
N LEU A 41 1.08 -19.27 3.65
CA LEU A 41 -0.38 -19.08 3.67
C LEU A 41 -0.81 -18.00 2.69
N TRP A 42 -0.10 -16.88 2.61
CA TRP A 42 -0.35 -15.82 1.63
C TRP A 42 -0.28 -16.35 0.20
N PHE A 43 0.76 -17.14 -0.12
CA PHE A 43 0.92 -17.77 -1.42
C PHE A 43 -0.23 -18.73 -1.76
N LEU A 44 -0.65 -19.57 -0.81
CA LEU A 44 -1.78 -20.48 -1.01
C LEU A 44 -3.09 -19.73 -1.25
N ILE A 45 -3.31 -18.64 -0.52
CA ILE A 45 -4.52 -17.82 -0.64
C ILE A 45 -4.54 -17.05 -1.97
N SER A 46 -3.39 -16.62 -2.49
CA SER A 46 -3.33 -15.84 -3.74
C SER A 46 -3.58 -16.69 -5.00
N LEU A 47 -3.27 -17.99 -4.96
CA LEU A 47 -3.42 -18.90 -6.10
C LEU A 47 -4.85 -18.91 -6.70
N PRO A 48 -5.94 -19.08 -5.93
CA PRO A 48 -7.31 -18.97 -6.45
C PRO A 48 -7.61 -17.65 -7.16
N PHE A 49 -6.94 -16.56 -6.80
CA PHE A 49 -7.18 -15.23 -7.38
C PHE A 49 -6.35 -14.96 -8.64
N PHE A 50 -5.46 -15.89 -9.02
CA PHE A 50 -4.47 -15.66 -10.05
C PHE A 50 -5.07 -15.15 -11.37
N PHE A 51 -6.18 -15.70 -11.86
CA PHE A 51 -6.80 -15.29 -13.13
C PHE A 51 -8.11 -14.51 -13.00
N VAL A 52 -8.42 -13.96 -11.81
CA VAL A 52 -9.72 -13.33 -11.57
C VAL A 52 -9.94 -12.13 -12.49
N GLU A 53 -9.01 -11.19 -12.51
CA GLU A 53 -9.07 -10.00 -13.37
C GLU A 53 -9.21 -10.37 -14.85
N THR A 54 -8.42 -11.34 -15.30
CA THR A 54 -8.42 -11.81 -16.69
C THR A 54 -9.76 -12.44 -17.06
N SER A 55 -10.36 -13.23 -16.15
CA SER A 55 -11.68 -13.83 -16.36
C SER A 55 -12.79 -12.78 -16.38
N ILE A 56 -12.71 -11.74 -15.55
CA ILE A 56 -13.68 -10.62 -15.57
C ILE A 56 -13.62 -9.92 -16.92
N VAL A 57 -12.43 -9.53 -17.37
CA VAL A 57 -12.27 -8.69 -18.58
C VAL A 57 -12.50 -9.47 -19.87
N ILE A 58 -11.95 -10.68 -19.98
CA ILE A 58 -11.97 -11.46 -21.23
C ILE A 58 -13.26 -12.27 -21.37
N GLU A 59 -13.73 -12.90 -20.28
CA GLU A 59 -14.92 -13.76 -20.31
C GLU A 59 -16.21 -13.01 -19.89
N ASN A 60 -16.12 -11.73 -19.52
CA ASN A 60 -17.24 -10.88 -19.07
C ASN A 60 -18.07 -11.54 -17.95
N ARG A 61 -17.39 -12.16 -16.98
CA ARG A 61 -18.01 -12.83 -15.84
C ARG A 61 -18.15 -11.89 -14.65
N GLY A 62 -19.16 -12.15 -13.82
CA GLY A 62 -19.28 -11.51 -12.50
C GLY A 62 -18.13 -11.92 -11.58
N ILE A 63 -17.80 -11.09 -10.59
CA ILE A 63 -16.58 -11.21 -9.78
C ILE A 63 -16.53 -12.56 -9.05
N MET A 64 -17.64 -13.00 -8.45
CA MET A 64 -17.71 -14.28 -7.74
C MET A 64 -17.53 -15.48 -8.68
N ASP A 65 -18.10 -15.41 -9.89
CA ASP A 65 -17.95 -16.45 -10.89
C ASP A 65 -16.51 -16.48 -11.45
N SER A 66 -15.86 -15.33 -11.55
CA SER A 66 -14.45 -15.21 -11.93
C SER A 66 -13.51 -15.80 -10.89
N ILE A 67 -13.79 -15.66 -9.59
CA ILE A 67 -13.01 -16.33 -8.52
C ILE A 67 -13.10 -17.85 -8.65
N LYS A 68 -14.31 -18.39 -8.77
CA LYS A 68 -14.51 -19.84 -8.95
C LYS A 68 -13.83 -20.33 -10.22
N ARG A 69 -14.00 -19.61 -11.33
CA ARG A 69 -13.39 -19.90 -12.62
C ARG A 69 -11.86 -19.90 -12.54
N SER A 70 -11.28 -18.89 -11.89
CA SER A 70 -9.84 -18.78 -11.68
C SER A 70 -9.31 -19.95 -10.84
N ALA A 71 -9.97 -20.26 -9.71
CA ALA A 71 -9.60 -21.41 -8.88
C ALA A 71 -9.63 -22.74 -9.66
N ASP A 72 -10.70 -22.98 -10.45
CA ASP A 72 -10.81 -24.17 -11.30
C ASP A 72 -9.70 -24.27 -12.34
N LEU A 73 -9.34 -23.14 -12.97
CA LEU A 73 -8.27 -23.10 -13.96
C LEU A 73 -6.90 -23.37 -13.32
N VAL A 74 -6.65 -22.82 -12.14
CA VAL A 74 -5.40 -23.02 -11.40
C VAL A 74 -5.27 -24.46 -10.94
N ILE A 75 -6.33 -25.07 -10.39
CA ILE A 75 -6.31 -26.47 -9.95
C ILE A 75 -6.05 -27.41 -11.14
N LYS A 76 -6.70 -27.19 -12.29
CA LYS A 76 -6.53 -28.03 -13.49
C LYS A 76 -5.15 -27.90 -14.13
N ASN A 77 -4.49 -26.75 -13.97
CA ASN A 77 -3.22 -26.44 -14.63
C ASN A 77 -2.10 -26.12 -13.61
N ILE A 78 -2.15 -26.70 -12.41
CA ILE A 78 -1.34 -26.27 -11.26
C ILE A 78 0.16 -26.21 -11.58
N TRP A 79 0.70 -27.20 -12.30
CA TRP A 79 2.12 -27.23 -12.66
C TRP A 79 2.54 -26.12 -13.61
N GLN A 80 1.67 -25.78 -14.57
CA GLN A 80 1.94 -24.72 -15.53
C GLN A 80 1.85 -23.35 -14.84
N VAL A 81 0.88 -23.18 -13.94
CA VAL A 81 0.72 -21.97 -13.13
C VAL A 81 1.92 -21.78 -12.19
N LEU A 82 2.34 -22.84 -11.48
CA LEU A 82 3.52 -22.79 -10.62
C LEU A 82 4.80 -22.47 -11.39
N LEU A 83 5.00 -23.10 -12.56
CA LEU A 83 6.14 -22.79 -13.43
C LEU A 83 6.11 -21.33 -13.89
N PHE A 84 4.95 -20.82 -14.29
CA PHE A 84 4.78 -19.42 -14.68
C PHE A 84 5.10 -18.48 -13.52
N ILE A 85 4.63 -18.77 -12.31
CA ILE A 85 4.96 -17.98 -11.12
C ILE A 85 6.47 -18.01 -10.82
N VAL A 86 7.13 -19.16 -10.96
CA VAL A 86 8.60 -19.25 -10.80
C VAL A 86 9.32 -18.35 -11.81
N VAL A 87 8.88 -18.33 -13.08
CA VAL A 87 9.42 -17.42 -14.09
C VAL A 87 9.23 -15.97 -13.68
N LEU A 88 8.03 -15.59 -13.20
CA LEU A 88 7.78 -14.23 -12.71
C LEU A 88 8.69 -13.86 -11.53
N ILE A 89 8.90 -14.77 -10.57
CA ILE A 89 9.81 -14.57 -9.44
C ILE A 89 11.25 -14.35 -9.91
N VAL A 90 11.72 -15.12 -10.90
CA VAL A 90 13.06 -14.97 -11.46
C VAL A 90 13.23 -13.60 -12.13
N ILE A 91 12.23 -13.15 -12.90
CA ILE A 91 12.26 -11.84 -13.56
C ILE A 91 12.28 -10.71 -12.51
N TRP A 92 11.44 -10.79 -11.48
CA TRP A 92 11.44 -9.85 -10.36
C TRP A 92 12.77 -9.83 -9.62
N SER A 93 13.35 -11.00 -9.36
CA SER A 93 14.63 -11.12 -8.67
C SER A 93 15.77 -10.53 -9.51
N ALA A 94 15.77 -10.75 -10.83
CA ALA A 94 16.75 -10.17 -11.75
C ALA A 94 16.63 -8.63 -11.79
N TYR A 95 15.40 -8.11 -11.84
CA TYR A 95 15.16 -6.66 -11.78
C TYR A 95 15.64 -6.08 -10.45
N LEU A 96 15.29 -6.70 -9.32
CA LEU A 96 15.72 -6.23 -8.00
C LEU A 96 17.25 -6.22 -7.86
N LEU A 97 17.92 -7.29 -8.31
CA LEU A 97 19.39 -7.37 -8.31
C LEU A 97 20.02 -6.28 -9.17
N LEU A 98 19.45 -5.99 -10.35
CA LEU A 98 19.89 -4.90 -11.20
C LEU A 98 19.76 -3.54 -10.48
N MET A 99 18.59 -3.28 -9.88
CA MET A 99 18.35 -2.00 -9.19
C MET A 99 19.26 -1.83 -7.97
N ILE A 100 19.45 -2.87 -7.16
CA ILE A 100 20.40 -2.85 -6.03
C ILE A 100 21.82 -2.56 -6.52
N SER A 101 22.23 -3.21 -7.62
CA SER A 101 23.57 -3.04 -8.18
C SER A 101 23.81 -1.61 -8.71
N LEU A 102 22.75 -0.93 -9.16
CA LEU A 102 22.79 0.46 -9.62
C LEU A 102 22.70 1.47 -8.47
N GLU A 103 21.92 1.17 -7.43
CA GLU A 103 21.74 2.05 -6.26
C GLU A 103 23.05 2.19 -5.46
N ILE A 104 23.82 1.10 -5.30
CA ILE A 104 25.08 1.13 -4.55
C ILE A 104 26.06 2.22 -5.06
N PRO A 105 26.45 2.28 -6.35
CA PRO A 105 27.36 3.32 -6.83
C PRO A 105 26.71 4.71 -6.88
N LEU A 106 25.39 4.81 -7.06
CA LEU A 106 24.69 6.11 -7.14
C LEU A 106 24.47 6.74 -5.76
N SER A 107 24.25 5.93 -4.73
CA SER A 107 24.20 6.39 -3.34
C SER A 107 25.52 7.02 -2.89
N LEU A 108 26.67 6.55 -3.40
CA LEU A 108 27.97 7.21 -3.20
C LEU A 108 28.04 8.62 -3.81
N LEU A 109 27.15 8.94 -4.76
CA LEU A 109 27.01 10.24 -5.39
C LEU A 109 25.82 11.04 -4.83
N SER A 110 25.21 10.57 -3.73
CA SER A 110 23.97 11.14 -3.17
C SER A 110 22.80 11.18 -4.17
N LEU A 111 22.76 10.22 -5.11
CA LEU A 111 21.66 10.06 -6.07
C LEU A 111 20.87 8.80 -5.74
N GLY A 112 19.59 8.97 -5.36
CA GLY A 112 18.67 7.85 -5.17
C GLY A 112 17.92 7.52 -6.47
N ILE A 113 17.90 6.25 -6.89
CA ILE A 113 17.11 5.79 -8.05
C ILE A 113 15.86 5.02 -7.67
N TRP A 114 15.60 4.83 -6.37
CA TRP A 114 14.40 4.15 -5.89
C TRP A 114 13.09 4.71 -6.47
N PRO A 115 12.88 6.05 -6.54
CA PRO A 115 11.66 6.59 -7.14
C PRO A 115 11.57 6.28 -8.65
N LEU A 116 12.71 6.32 -9.37
CA LEU A 116 12.78 5.93 -10.78
C LEU A 116 12.48 4.43 -10.96
N SER A 117 12.97 3.59 -10.06
CA SER A 117 12.67 2.15 -10.01
C SER A 117 11.17 1.92 -9.91
N ALA A 118 10.49 2.64 -9.01
CA ALA A 118 9.06 2.53 -8.82
C ALA A 118 8.29 2.90 -10.11
N LEU A 119 8.72 3.94 -10.84
CA LEU A 119 8.14 4.28 -12.14
C LEU A 119 8.36 3.18 -13.19
N ILE A 120 9.56 2.59 -13.25
CA ILE A 120 9.85 1.49 -14.18
C ILE A 120 8.97 0.28 -13.87
N ILE A 121 8.84 -0.06 -12.59
CA ILE A 121 7.96 -1.13 -12.14
C ILE A 121 6.53 -0.85 -12.63
N LEU A 122 6.03 0.34 -12.33
CA LEU A 122 4.65 0.70 -12.56
C LEU A 122 4.28 0.79 -14.05
N PHE A 123 5.11 1.44 -14.86
CA PHE A 123 4.78 1.73 -16.25
C PHE A 123 5.24 0.65 -17.23
N PHE A 124 6.20 -0.20 -16.84
CA PHE A 124 6.76 -1.20 -17.73
C PHE A 124 6.63 -2.62 -17.17
N MET A 125 7.15 -2.88 -15.98
CA MET A 125 7.19 -4.26 -15.48
C MET A 125 5.79 -4.82 -15.21
N THR A 126 4.95 -4.10 -14.46
CA THR A 126 3.60 -4.55 -14.14
C THR A 126 2.75 -4.77 -15.40
N PRO A 127 2.63 -3.80 -16.34
CA PRO A 127 1.86 -4.02 -17.56
C PRO A 127 2.41 -5.17 -18.42
N TRP A 128 3.73 -5.33 -18.50
CA TRP A 128 4.33 -6.41 -19.26
C TRP A 128 4.07 -7.79 -18.63
N MET A 129 4.12 -7.88 -17.30
CA MET A 129 3.74 -9.07 -16.56
C MET A 129 2.26 -9.41 -16.71
N ASP A 130 1.38 -8.41 -16.68
CA ASP A 130 -0.06 -8.59 -16.89
C ASP A 130 -0.35 -9.08 -18.32
N LEU A 131 0.38 -8.57 -19.31
CA LEU A 131 0.31 -9.07 -20.68
C LEU A 131 0.81 -10.52 -20.80
N ALA A 132 1.91 -10.87 -20.12
CA ALA A 132 2.41 -12.24 -20.08
C ALA A 132 1.39 -13.19 -19.42
N LYS A 133 0.78 -12.76 -18.31
CA LYS A 133 -0.27 -13.47 -17.57
C LYS A 133 -1.53 -13.64 -18.42
N LEU A 134 -1.95 -12.60 -19.15
CA LEU A 134 -3.05 -12.65 -20.10
C LEU A 134 -2.76 -13.66 -21.22
N ASN A 135 -1.58 -13.60 -21.85
CA ASN A 135 -1.20 -14.57 -22.89
C ASN A 135 -1.20 -16.01 -22.37
N PHE A 136 -0.69 -16.21 -21.15
CA PHE A 136 -0.74 -17.51 -20.49
C PHE A 136 -2.18 -17.98 -20.26
N PHE A 137 -3.06 -17.11 -19.77
CA PHE A 137 -4.50 -17.39 -19.60
C PHE A 137 -5.17 -17.79 -20.93
N LEU A 138 -4.89 -17.08 -22.02
CA LEU A 138 -5.46 -17.38 -23.33
C LEU A 138 -4.99 -18.72 -23.88
N ASN A 139 -3.73 -19.07 -23.62
CA ASN A 139 -3.17 -20.36 -24.02
C ASN A 139 -3.85 -21.52 -23.29
N ILE A 140 -4.04 -21.42 -21.96
CA ILE A 140 -4.70 -22.49 -21.19
C ILE A 140 -6.21 -22.60 -21.45
N THR A 141 -6.85 -21.51 -21.86
CA THR A 141 -8.30 -21.48 -22.13
C THR A 141 -8.65 -21.71 -23.61
N TYR A 142 -7.65 -21.79 -24.50
CA TYR A 142 -7.82 -21.88 -25.95
C TYR A 142 -8.80 -20.84 -26.52
N SER A 143 -8.89 -19.67 -25.88
CA SER A 143 -9.84 -18.62 -26.27
C SER A 143 -9.17 -17.66 -27.25
N PRO A 144 -9.54 -17.66 -28.54
CA PRO A 144 -9.02 -16.66 -29.47
C PRO A 144 -9.60 -15.30 -29.08
N VAL A 145 -8.75 -14.38 -28.60
CA VAL A 145 -9.17 -13.00 -28.36
C VAL A 145 -9.37 -12.32 -29.70
N LYS A 146 -10.60 -11.88 -29.95
CA LYS A 146 -10.84 -10.88 -30.97
C LYS A 146 -10.23 -9.58 -30.47
N ILE A 147 -9.05 -9.24 -30.97
CA ILE A 147 -8.46 -7.92 -30.76
C ILE A 147 -9.45 -6.93 -31.37
N ARG A 148 -10.17 -6.21 -30.52
CA ARG A 148 -11.08 -5.15 -30.95
C ARG A 148 -10.18 -4.00 -31.40
N ASP A 149 -10.35 -3.53 -32.64
CA ASP A 149 -9.64 -2.35 -33.12
C ASP A 149 -9.87 -1.20 -32.13
N VAL A 150 -8.80 -0.76 -31.44
CA VAL A 150 -8.86 0.37 -30.52
C VAL A 150 -9.01 1.62 -31.38
N ARG A 151 -10.25 2.05 -31.60
CA ARG A 151 -10.54 3.31 -32.28
C ARG A 151 -10.20 4.46 -31.34
N LEU A 152 -9.49 5.47 -31.84
CA LEU A 152 -9.19 6.71 -31.10
C LEU A 152 -10.45 7.37 -30.49
N GLU A 153 -11.60 7.19 -31.14
CA GLU A 153 -12.92 7.64 -30.65
C GLU A 153 -13.27 7.05 -29.27
N LEU A 154 -12.92 5.79 -29.01
CA LEU A 154 -13.15 5.15 -27.69
C LEU A 154 -12.31 5.81 -26.60
N ILE A 155 -11.07 6.22 -26.91
CA ILE A 155 -10.20 6.90 -25.94
C ILE A 155 -10.82 8.24 -25.52
N GLY A 156 -11.36 9.01 -26.47
CA GLY A 156 -12.08 10.25 -26.17
C GLY A 156 -13.30 10.03 -25.28
N GLU A 157 -14.07 8.97 -25.53
CA GLU A 157 -15.21 8.60 -24.70
C GLU A 157 -14.79 8.23 -23.27
N TYR A 158 -13.74 7.41 -23.11
CA TYR A 158 -13.22 7.05 -21.78
C TYR A 158 -12.69 8.27 -21.03
N LEU A 159 -11.92 9.16 -21.68
CA LEU A 159 -11.44 10.39 -21.07
C LEU A 159 -12.58 11.29 -20.59
N SER A 160 -13.64 11.42 -21.39
CA SER A 160 -14.83 12.20 -21.03
C SER A 160 -15.55 11.61 -19.82
N ARG A 161 -15.73 10.27 -19.80
CA ARG A 161 -16.33 9.57 -18.67
C ARG A 161 -15.49 9.69 -17.40
N SER A 162 -14.17 9.50 -17.49
CA SER A 162 -13.26 9.66 -16.36
C SER A 162 -13.26 11.09 -15.82
N LYS A 163 -13.26 12.10 -16.70
CA LYS A 163 -13.38 13.50 -16.29
C LYS A 163 -14.69 13.76 -15.55
N SER A 164 -15.81 13.28 -16.09
CA SER A 164 -17.12 13.42 -15.45
C SER A 164 -17.16 12.73 -14.08
N PHE A 165 -16.53 11.55 -13.97
CA PHE A 165 -16.43 10.82 -12.71
C PHE A 165 -15.63 11.60 -11.67
N VAL A 166 -14.42 12.07 -12.02
CA VAL A 166 -13.55 12.87 -11.14
C VAL A 166 -14.26 14.13 -10.63
N LEU A 167 -15.00 14.82 -11.50
CA LEU A 167 -15.77 16.00 -11.11
C LEU A 167 -16.95 15.67 -10.19
N SER A 168 -17.49 14.45 -10.28
CA SER A 168 -18.58 13.97 -9.42
C SER A 168 -18.07 13.32 -8.13
N SER A 169 -16.77 13.05 -8.01
CA SER A 169 -16.16 12.42 -6.84
C SER A 169 -16.52 13.11 -5.51
N PRO A 170 -16.48 14.46 -5.37
CA PRO A 170 -16.85 15.10 -4.12
C PRO A 170 -18.27 14.79 -3.68
N SER A 171 -19.25 14.82 -4.60
CA SER A 171 -20.63 14.43 -4.29
C SER A 171 -20.75 12.96 -3.90
N ILE A 172 -20.05 12.06 -4.60
CA ILE A 172 -20.04 10.62 -4.26
C ILE A 172 -19.54 10.40 -2.83
N LEU A 173 -18.43 11.04 -2.46
CA LEU A 173 -17.86 10.93 -1.12
C LEU A 173 -18.77 11.52 -0.05
N ILE A 174 -19.35 12.70 -0.28
CA ILE A 174 -20.26 13.36 0.66
C ILE A 174 -21.52 12.52 0.88
N ASP A 175 -22.12 12.02 -0.19
CA ASP A 175 -23.33 11.19 -0.12
C ASP A 175 -23.03 9.87 0.60
N PHE A 176 -21.86 9.27 0.34
CA PHE A 176 -21.42 8.08 1.04
C PHE A 176 -21.26 8.33 2.55
N VAL A 177 -20.53 9.38 2.95
CA VAL A 177 -20.31 9.73 4.36
C VAL A 177 -21.64 9.98 5.08
N ARG A 178 -22.57 10.71 4.45
CA ARG A 178 -23.90 11.00 5.02
C ARG A 178 -24.73 9.73 5.20
N GLY A 179 -24.65 8.79 4.25
CA GLY A 179 -25.40 7.55 4.30
C GLY A 179 -24.80 6.46 5.19
N ASN A 180 -23.55 6.59 5.62
CA ASN A 180 -22.75 5.51 6.24
C ASN A 180 -21.96 6.00 7.46
N ILE A 181 -22.55 6.91 8.25
CA ILE A 181 -21.87 7.56 9.38
C ILE A 181 -21.41 6.57 10.45
N ASP A 182 -22.14 5.48 10.64
CA ASP A 182 -21.81 4.38 11.54
C ASP A 182 -20.48 3.71 11.16
N TYR A 183 -20.27 3.44 9.88
CA TYR A 183 -19.02 2.88 9.37
C TYR A 183 -17.85 3.88 9.46
N ILE A 184 -18.11 5.18 9.25
CA ILE A 184 -17.12 6.25 9.42
C ILE A 184 -16.68 6.36 10.88
N LEU A 185 -17.63 6.33 11.82
CA LEU A 185 -17.32 6.36 13.25
C LEU A 185 -16.52 5.14 13.68
N LEU A 186 -16.87 3.95 13.18
CA LEU A 186 -16.14 2.73 13.47
C LEU A 186 -14.71 2.76 12.90
N SER A 187 -14.54 3.23 11.66
CA SER A 187 -13.22 3.43 11.06
C SER A 187 -12.38 4.43 11.87
N THR A 188 -12.97 5.55 12.29
CA THR A 188 -12.29 6.57 13.09
C THR A 188 -11.87 6.04 14.46
N LEU A 189 -12.74 5.25 15.11
CA LEU A 189 -12.41 4.61 16.39
C LEU A 189 -11.19 3.70 16.26
N PHE A 190 -11.15 2.84 15.23
CA PHE A 190 -10.03 1.92 15.02
C PHE A 190 -8.76 2.64 14.58
N ALA A 191 -8.87 3.70 13.78
CA ALA A 191 -7.74 4.59 13.50
C ALA A 191 -7.18 5.19 14.81
N GLY A 192 -8.04 5.68 15.70
CA GLY A 192 -7.64 6.20 17.01
C GLY A 192 -6.98 5.16 17.92
N ILE A 193 -7.48 3.92 17.92
CA ILE A 193 -6.85 2.80 18.63
C ILE A 193 -5.47 2.51 18.06
N GLY A 194 -5.37 2.38 16.73
CA GLY A 194 -4.10 2.16 16.03
C GLY A 194 -3.06 3.22 16.36
N PHE A 195 -3.43 4.51 16.20
CA PHE A 195 -2.62 5.65 16.57
C PHE A 195 -2.14 5.57 18.03
N SER A 196 -3.06 5.31 18.96
CA SER A 196 -2.74 5.24 20.39
C SER A 196 -1.75 4.12 20.69
N ILE A 197 -1.93 2.95 20.09
CA ILE A 197 -1.01 1.81 20.23
C ILE A 197 0.37 2.18 19.67
N GLY A 198 0.43 2.72 18.46
CA GLY A 198 1.69 3.14 17.82
C GLY A 198 2.44 4.18 18.64
N TYR A 199 1.72 5.18 19.15
CA TYR A 199 2.27 6.20 20.04
C TYR A 199 2.83 5.60 21.32
N LEU A 200 2.07 4.75 22.02
CA LEU A 200 2.51 4.13 23.27
C LEU A 200 3.71 3.21 23.09
N ILE A 201 3.82 2.51 21.96
CA ILE A 201 4.98 1.68 21.62
C ILE A 201 6.21 2.57 21.43
N MET A 202 6.12 3.60 20.59
CA MET A 202 7.29 4.41 20.22
C MET A 202 7.68 5.45 21.26
N ASN A 203 6.75 5.89 22.10
CA ASN A 203 7.04 6.81 23.21
C ASN A 203 8.02 6.21 24.23
N GLN A 204 8.13 4.88 24.31
CA GLN A 204 9.16 4.20 25.12
C GLN A 204 10.58 4.46 24.58
N PHE A 205 10.70 4.81 23.30
CA PHE A 205 11.94 5.13 22.61
C PHE A 205 12.11 6.65 22.41
N SER A 206 11.28 7.49 23.04
CA SER A 206 11.40 8.95 22.95
C SER A 206 12.74 9.48 23.45
N PHE A 207 13.50 8.72 24.26
CA PHE A 207 14.87 9.08 24.63
C PHE A 207 15.83 9.12 23.42
N LEU A 208 15.50 8.43 22.32
CA LEU A 208 16.22 8.49 21.04
C LEU A 208 15.76 9.64 20.15
N SER A 209 14.81 10.48 20.60
CA SER A 209 14.24 11.53 19.74
C SER A 209 15.31 12.51 19.28
N GLY A 210 16.29 12.83 20.14
CA GLY A 210 17.42 13.70 19.80
C GLY A 210 18.25 13.10 18.67
N ASP A 211 18.81 11.91 18.90
CA ASP A 211 19.62 11.19 17.92
C ASP A 211 18.90 10.99 16.58
N ILE A 212 17.59 10.68 16.61
CA ILE A 212 16.79 10.50 15.40
C ILE A 212 16.53 11.83 14.71
N THR A 213 16.27 12.89 15.46
CA THR A 213 16.11 14.23 14.89
C THR A 213 17.42 14.64 14.23
N ASP A 214 18.56 14.46 14.90
CA ASP A 214 19.88 14.79 14.36
C ASP A 214 20.18 14.00 13.08
N ILE A 215 19.82 12.72 13.00
CA ILE A 215 19.92 11.92 11.75
C ILE A 215 19.00 12.47 10.64
N LEU A 216 17.78 12.86 11.01
CA LEU A 216 16.80 13.36 10.05
C LEU A 216 17.13 14.78 9.56
N VAL A 217 17.84 15.56 10.37
CA VAL A 217 17.94 17.02 10.25
C VAL A 217 19.36 17.50 9.96
N ASP A 218 20.37 16.71 10.32
CA ASP A 218 21.82 17.01 10.39
C ASP A 218 22.26 18.42 9.94
N ASP A 219 22.86 19.17 10.88
CA ASP A 219 23.28 20.58 10.79
C ASP A 219 24.16 20.94 9.57
N TRP A 220 24.72 19.94 8.89
CA TRP A 220 25.57 20.10 7.71
C TRP A 220 24.82 19.99 6.37
N GLY A 221 23.50 19.78 6.40
CA GLY A 221 22.66 19.65 5.20
C GLY A 221 22.67 18.26 4.55
N GLU A 222 23.29 17.27 5.20
CA GLU A 222 23.34 15.87 4.76
C GLU A 222 22.23 14.99 5.39
N GLY A 223 21.45 15.54 6.33
CA GLY A 223 20.29 14.87 6.92
C GLY A 223 19.18 14.61 5.90
N LEU A 224 18.29 13.66 6.19
CA LEU A 224 17.19 13.25 5.30
C LEU A 224 16.27 14.43 4.89
N PHE A 225 16.22 15.50 5.71
CA PHE A 225 15.52 16.76 5.46
C PHE A 225 16.45 17.98 5.29
N GLY A 226 17.78 17.78 5.29
CA GLY A 226 18.80 18.85 5.21
C GLY A 226 18.72 19.68 3.92
N THR A 227 18.05 19.16 2.90
CA THR A 227 17.52 19.96 1.78
C THR A 227 16.07 19.56 1.49
N PRO A 228 15.17 20.49 1.15
CA PRO A 228 13.76 20.20 0.92
C PRO A 228 13.51 19.28 -0.29
N TYR A 229 14.52 19.05 -1.14
CA TYR A 229 14.40 18.24 -2.35
C TYR A 229 15.65 17.36 -2.53
N THR A 230 15.81 16.37 -1.66
CA THR A 230 16.84 15.32 -1.82
C THR A 230 16.53 14.36 -2.98
N SER A 231 15.27 14.32 -3.42
CA SER A 231 14.74 13.54 -4.53
C SER A 231 14.11 14.43 -5.61
N LEU A 232 13.73 13.82 -6.74
CA LEU A 232 13.01 14.51 -7.83
C LEU A 232 11.52 14.61 -7.45
N PRO A 233 10.98 15.78 -7.06
CA PRO A 233 9.67 15.88 -6.41
C PRO A 233 8.53 15.38 -7.30
N PHE A 234 8.66 15.53 -8.63
CA PHE A 234 7.69 14.99 -9.59
C PHE A 234 7.60 13.47 -9.54
N ILE A 235 8.71 12.77 -9.33
CA ILE A 235 8.71 11.31 -9.23
C ILE A 235 8.06 10.89 -7.90
N ASP A 236 8.32 11.63 -6.83
CA ASP A 236 7.76 11.35 -5.52
C ASP A 236 6.25 11.53 -5.48
N VAL A 237 5.70 12.53 -6.20
CA VAL A 237 4.24 12.66 -6.38
C VAL A 237 3.63 11.37 -6.91
N PHE A 238 4.23 10.78 -7.96
CA PHE A 238 3.71 9.52 -8.50
C PHE A 238 3.88 8.40 -7.48
N TYR A 239 5.05 8.28 -6.86
CA TYR A 239 5.30 7.27 -5.84
C TYR A 239 4.27 7.31 -4.71
N TYR A 240 4.10 8.46 -4.05
CA TYR A 240 3.12 8.65 -2.98
C TYR A 240 1.68 8.45 -3.46
N PHE A 241 1.34 8.97 -4.64
CA PHE A 241 0.01 8.79 -5.22
C PHE A 241 -0.34 7.31 -5.42
N PHE A 242 0.53 6.52 -6.06
CA PHE A 242 0.26 5.11 -6.32
C PHE A 242 0.34 4.26 -5.04
N HIS A 243 1.27 4.57 -4.13
CA HIS A 243 1.36 3.91 -2.84
C HIS A 243 0.05 4.09 -2.04
N ASN A 244 -0.39 5.34 -1.86
CA ASN A 244 -1.60 5.64 -1.10
C ASN A 244 -2.87 5.18 -1.85
N THR A 245 -2.87 5.20 -3.18
CA THR A 245 -3.95 4.60 -3.98
C THR A 245 -4.12 3.11 -3.67
N ASN A 246 -3.02 2.34 -3.60
CA ASN A 246 -3.09 0.92 -3.25
C ASN A 246 -3.68 0.72 -1.86
N VAL A 247 -3.24 1.51 -0.86
CA VAL A 247 -3.79 1.46 0.51
C VAL A 247 -5.31 1.72 0.50
N ILE A 248 -5.77 2.74 -0.22
CA ILE A 248 -7.20 3.08 -0.34
C ILE A 248 -8.00 1.95 -1.00
N ILE A 249 -7.51 1.39 -2.09
CA ILE A 249 -8.20 0.31 -2.80
C ILE A 249 -8.20 -0.97 -1.96
N ASP A 250 -7.09 -1.31 -1.33
CA ASP A 250 -6.96 -2.47 -0.44
C ASP A 250 -7.91 -2.36 0.75
N LEU A 251 -7.97 -1.20 1.42
CA LEU A 251 -8.91 -0.99 2.52
C LEU A 251 -10.37 -1.09 2.06
N SER A 252 -10.70 -0.51 0.90
CA SER A 252 -12.04 -0.58 0.33
C SER A 252 -12.44 -2.01 -0.04
N LEU A 253 -11.53 -2.80 -0.62
CA LEU A 253 -11.83 -4.14 -1.13
C LEU A 253 -11.64 -5.26 -0.11
N SER A 254 -10.80 -5.05 0.91
CA SER A 254 -10.52 -6.05 1.94
C SER A 254 -11.77 -6.47 2.73
N GLY A 255 -12.86 -5.69 2.65
CA GLY A 255 -14.20 -6.09 3.06
C GLY A 255 -14.68 -7.43 2.48
N MET A 256 -14.16 -7.85 1.32
CA MET A 256 -14.43 -9.18 0.75
C MET A 256 -14.07 -10.32 1.71
N PHE A 257 -13.12 -10.08 2.61
CA PHE A 257 -12.67 -10.99 3.66
C PHE A 257 -13.26 -10.60 5.02
N PHE A 258 -14.53 -10.14 5.03
CA PHE A 258 -15.27 -9.68 6.21
C PHE A 258 -14.80 -8.31 6.74
N VAL A 259 -15.29 -7.92 7.92
CA VAL A 259 -15.06 -6.59 8.49
C VAL A 259 -13.68 -6.41 9.13
N LEU A 260 -13.01 -7.51 9.52
CA LEU A 260 -11.77 -7.43 10.30
C LEU A 260 -10.59 -6.86 9.49
N PRO A 261 -10.35 -7.23 8.23
CA PRO A 261 -9.20 -6.73 7.48
C PRO A 261 -9.20 -5.20 7.25
N PRO A 262 -10.33 -4.54 6.89
CA PRO A 262 -10.38 -3.08 6.85
C PRO A 262 -10.03 -2.42 8.20
N LEU A 263 -10.52 -2.98 9.32
CA LEU A 263 -10.23 -2.46 10.67
C LEU A 263 -8.77 -2.59 11.04
N LEU A 264 -8.15 -3.75 10.76
CA LEU A 264 -6.72 -3.97 11.02
C LEU A 264 -5.87 -3.06 10.11
N GLY A 265 -6.23 -2.94 8.84
CA GLY A 265 -5.53 -2.08 7.90
C GLY A 265 -5.50 -0.63 8.36
N VAL A 266 -6.66 -0.05 8.69
CA VAL A 266 -6.72 1.34 9.18
C VAL A 266 -5.97 1.51 10.51
N SER A 267 -6.01 0.50 11.38
CA SER A 267 -5.29 0.55 12.67
C SER A 267 -3.78 0.52 12.47
N ILE A 268 -3.28 -0.27 11.52
CA ILE A 268 -1.85 -0.34 11.20
C ILE A 268 -1.40 0.99 10.57
N THR A 269 -2.14 1.50 9.59
CA THR A 269 -1.82 2.78 8.93
C THR A 269 -1.88 3.97 9.90
N ALA A 270 -2.90 4.05 10.75
CA ALA A 270 -2.94 5.09 11.79
C ALA A 270 -1.89 4.84 12.88
N GLY A 271 -1.50 3.59 13.10
CA GLY A 271 -0.43 3.19 14.01
C GLY A 271 0.92 3.73 13.59
N THR A 272 1.28 3.71 12.30
CA THR A 272 2.55 4.29 11.83
C THR A 272 2.61 5.81 12.05
N ILE A 273 1.48 6.50 11.91
CA ILE A 273 1.34 7.93 12.28
C ILE A 273 1.56 8.09 13.79
N GLY A 274 0.92 7.27 14.61
CA GLY A 274 1.12 7.27 16.07
C GLY A 274 2.56 7.02 16.48
N MET A 275 3.24 6.08 15.80
CA MET A 275 4.66 5.79 15.99
C MET A 275 5.53 7.02 15.77
N LEU A 276 5.26 7.79 14.70
CA LEU A 276 5.98 9.03 14.40
C LEU A 276 5.82 10.06 15.54
N TYR A 277 4.59 10.26 16.02
CA TYR A 277 4.31 11.15 17.16
C TYR A 277 4.89 10.65 18.49
N GLY A 278 5.11 9.33 18.61
CA GLY A 278 5.71 8.74 19.81
C GLY A 278 7.22 8.95 19.87
N ILE A 279 7.91 9.06 18.72
CA ILE A 279 9.37 9.16 18.67
C ILE A 279 9.90 10.55 18.36
N LEU A 280 9.19 11.35 17.55
CA LEU A 280 9.64 12.69 17.17
C LEU A 280 9.06 13.78 18.09
N PRO A 281 9.74 14.93 18.20
CA PRO A 281 9.14 16.12 18.80
C PRO A 281 7.81 16.48 18.14
N PHE A 282 6.83 16.90 18.94
CA PHE A 282 5.46 17.14 18.48
C PHE A 282 5.38 18.09 17.27
N HIS A 283 6.18 19.16 17.25
CA HIS A 283 6.19 20.12 16.15
C HIS A 283 6.68 19.48 14.84
N LEU A 284 7.73 18.64 14.89
CA LEU A 284 8.29 17.96 13.73
C LEU A 284 7.35 16.87 13.19
N ALA A 285 6.75 16.08 14.08
CA ALA A 285 5.72 15.10 13.71
C ALA A 285 4.50 15.78 13.06
N THR A 286 4.10 16.94 13.58
CA THR A 286 3.01 17.74 13.01
C THR A 286 3.39 18.32 11.65
N ALA A 287 4.60 18.86 11.49
CA ALA A 287 5.11 19.33 10.21
C ALA A 287 5.10 18.25 9.14
N ALA A 288 5.54 17.04 9.53
CA ALA A 288 5.61 15.90 8.64
C ALA A 288 4.22 15.47 8.17
N ILE A 289 3.21 15.44 9.04
CA ILE A 289 1.92 14.82 8.70
C ILE A 289 0.87 15.85 8.28
N PHE A 290 0.78 17.00 8.94
CA PHE A 290 -0.41 17.85 8.89
C PHE A 290 -0.75 18.35 7.49
N ALA A 291 0.26 18.71 6.70
CA ALA A 291 0.06 19.33 5.40
C ALA A 291 -0.71 18.42 4.42
N HIS A 292 -0.32 17.15 4.31
CA HIS A 292 -0.93 16.19 3.40
C HIS A 292 -1.97 15.29 4.10
N GLY A 293 -1.78 15.04 5.40
CA GLY A 293 -2.53 14.08 6.20
C GLY A 293 -4.03 14.40 6.33
N ILE A 294 -4.47 15.65 6.17
CA ILE A 294 -5.90 15.98 6.16
C ILE A 294 -6.62 15.28 5.00
N PHE A 295 -6.01 15.32 3.80
CA PHE A 295 -6.59 14.73 2.60
C PHE A 295 -6.44 13.20 2.62
N GLU A 296 -5.28 12.71 3.03
CA GLU A 296 -5.01 11.28 3.11
C GLU A 296 -5.84 10.58 4.18
N LEU A 297 -5.93 11.12 5.40
CA LEU A 297 -6.75 10.53 6.47
C LEU A 297 -8.23 10.55 6.11
N ALA A 298 -8.73 11.62 5.47
CA ALA A 298 -10.11 11.65 5.01
C ALA A 298 -10.39 10.53 4.01
N ALA A 299 -9.52 10.35 3.01
CA ALA A 299 -9.63 9.26 2.05
C ALA A 299 -9.53 7.88 2.74
N LEU A 300 -8.57 7.71 3.66
CA LEU A 300 -8.32 6.47 4.41
C LEU A 300 -9.55 6.03 5.22
N LEU A 301 -10.17 6.95 5.94
CA LEU A 301 -11.36 6.69 6.77
C LEU A 301 -12.57 6.35 5.90
N ILE A 302 -12.78 7.07 4.79
CA ILE A 302 -13.88 6.80 3.86
C ILE A 302 -13.71 5.43 3.18
N ALA A 303 -12.50 5.13 2.70
CA ALA A 303 -12.17 3.85 2.07
C ALA A 303 -12.36 2.67 3.03
N THR A 304 -11.89 2.82 4.26
CA THR A 304 -12.12 1.83 5.32
C THR A 304 -13.61 1.64 5.57
N ALA A 305 -14.38 2.72 5.70
CA ALA A 305 -15.83 2.63 5.88
C ALA A 305 -16.54 1.93 4.72
N ALA A 306 -16.09 2.15 3.47
CA ALA A 306 -16.56 1.42 2.31
C ALA A 306 -16.26 -0.08 2.41
N GLY A 307 -15.04 -0.44 2.82
CA GLY A 307 -14.66 -1.83 3.08
C GLY A 307 -15.47 -2.48 4.21
N LEU A 308 -15.76 -1.75 5.28
CA LEU A 308 -16.61 -2.24 6.37
C LEU A 308 -18.05 -2.49 5.90
N ARG A 309 -18.64 -1.54 5.17
CA ARG A 309 -19.97 -1.71 4.56
C ARG A 309 -19.98 -2.93 3.67
N PHE A 310 -18.98 -3.08 2.81
CA PHE A 310 -18.86 -4.24 1.93
C PHE A 310 -18.78 -5.54 2.72
N GLY A 311 -17.91 -5.61 3.73
CA GLY A 311 -17.75 -6.79 4.59
C GLY A 311 -19.00 -7.18 5.36
N VAL A 312 -19.80 -6.23 5.83
CA VAL A 312 -21.10 -6.54 6.45
C VAL A 312 -22.05 -7.21 5.46
N HIS A 313 -22.10 -6.75 4.22
CA HIS A 313 -22.96 -7.35 3.18
C HIS A 313 -22.46 -8.74 2.75
N VAL A 314 -21.14 -8.95 2.75
CA VAL A 314 -20.54 -10.29 2.55
C VAL A 314 -20.97 -11.24 3.66
N ILE A 315 -20.85 -10.85 4.93
CA ILE A 315 -21.25 -11.68 6.09
C ILE A 315 -22.75 -12.03 6.01
N ARG A 316 -23.58 -11.05 5.62
CA ARG A 316 -25.03 -11.23 5.48
C ARG A 316 -25.44 -12.03 4.24
N ARG A 317 -24.49 -12.39 3.35
CA ARG A 317 -24.75 -13.07 2.08
C ARG A 317 -25.79 -12.32 1.25
N ASP A 318 -25.64 -11.01 1.14
CA ASP A 318 -26.58 -10.17 0.40
C ASP A 318 -26.66 -10.61 -1.08
N PRO A 319 -27.87 -10.87 -1.63
CA PRO A 319 -28.01 -11.26 -3.03
C PRO A 319 -27.54 -10.19 -4.03
N ASN A 320 -27.41 -8.93 -3.61
CA ASN A 320 -26.95 -7.81 -4.43
C ASN A 320 -25.47 -7.48 -4.23
N ILE A 321 -24.64 -8.46 -3.83
CA ILE A 321 -23.24 -8.24 -3.48
C ILE A 321 -22.43 -7.57 -4.58
N ASP A 322 -22.73 -7.87 -5.86
CA ASP A 322 -22.06 -7.27 -7.01
C ASP A 322 -22.31 -5.75 -7.09
N ARG A 323 -23.54 -5.30 -6.76
CA ARG A 323 -23.87 -3.87 -6.70
C ARG A 323 -23.16 -3.19 -5.53
N ILE A 324 -23.08 -3.85 -4.38
CA ILE A 324 -22.36 -3.32 -3.22
C ILE A 324 -20.87 -3.17 -3.52
N LEU A 325 -20.29 -4.13 -4.26
CA LEU A 325 -18.91 -4.08 -4.69
C LEU A 325 -18.67 -2.94 -5.70
N ASP A 326 -19.57 -2.75 -6.67
CA ASP A 326 -19.51 -1.61 -7.60
C ASP A 326 -19.60 -0.26 -6.85
N ASP A 327 -20.53 -0.12 -5.89
CA ASP A 327 -20.60 1.06 -5.02
C ASP A 327 -19.30 1.27 -4.22
N THR A 328 -18.71 0.19 -3.72
CA THR A 328 -17.46 0.22 -2.94
C THR A 328 -16.28 0.69 -3.79
N LEU A 329 -16.16 0.15 -5.00
CA LEU A 329 -15.16 0.57 -5.98
C LEU A 329 -15.35 2.04 -6.37
N LYS A 330 -16.60 2.47 -6.60
CA LYS A 330 -16.90 3.88 -6.89
C LYS A 330 -16.42 4.80 -5.78
N VAL A 331 -16.62 4.44 -4.51
CA VAL A 331 -16.16 5.25 -3.37
C VAL A 331 -14.63 5.25 -3.26
N GLY A 332 -13.99 4.09 -3.43
CA GLY A 332 -12.52 3.98 -3.45
C GLY A 332 -11.90 4.84 -4.55
N PHE A 333 -12.40 4.74 -5.78
CA PHE A 333 -11.94 5.56 -6.90
C PHE A 333 -12.29 7.04 -6.75
N ALA A 334 -13.44 7.36 -6.14
CA ALA A 334 -13.80 8.74 -5.84
C ALA A 334 -12.86 9.39 -4.81
N SER A 335 -12.11 8.60 -4.04
CA SER A 335 -11.12 9.10 -3.08
C SER A 335 -9.77 9.47 -3.72
N LEU A 336 -9.48 9.02 -4.95
CA LEU A 336 -8.20 9.29 -5.62
C LEU A 336 -7.86 10.78 -5.79
N PRO A 337 -8.80 11.70 -6.08
CA PRO A 337 -8.49 13.13 -6.11
C PRO A 337 -7.94 13.67 -4.79
N LEU A 338 -8.40 13.17 -3.64
CA LEU A 338 -7.86 13.55 -2.34
C LEU A 338 -6.42 13.04 -2.19
N ILE A 339 -6.16 11.80 -2.61
CA ILE A 339 -4.82 11.20 -2.61
C ILE A 339 -3.86 11.94 -3.54
N ALA A 340 -4.33 12.39 -4.71
CA ALA A 340 -3.52 13.19 -5.63
C ALA A 340 -3.12 14.54 -5.00
N ILE A 341 -4.04 15.18 -4.29
CA ILE A 341 -3.74 16.42 -3.55
C ILE A 341 -2.75 16.12 -2.42
N ALA A 342 -2.97 15.06 -1.64
CA ALA A 342 -2.06 14.65 -0.56
C ALA A 342 -0.65 14.41 -1.08
N ALA A 343 -0.49 13.58 -2.12
CA ALA A 343 0.80 13.26 -2.73
C ALA A 343 1.53 14.49 -3.28
N PHE A 344 0.80 15.44 -3.88
CA PHE A 344 1.38 16.71 -4.31
C PHE A 344 1.92 17.52 -3.13
N ILE A 345 1.13 17.66 -2.07
CA ILE A 345 1.54 18.38 -0.86
C ILE A 345 2.73 17.67 -0.20
N GLU A 346 2.70 16.34 -0.13
CA GLU A 346 3.75 15.51 0.45
C GLU A 346 5.09 15.65 -0.27
N ALA A 347 5.09 15.67 -1.60
CA ALA A 347 6.32 15.82 -2.37
C ALA A 347 6.86 17.26 -2.43
N PHE A 348 5.99 18.27 -2.47
CA PHE A 348 6.42 19.65 -2.72
C PHE A 348 6.43 20.56 -1.50
N ILE A 349 5.50 20.37 -0.57
CA ILE A 349 5.21 21.31 0.52
C ILE A 349 5.71 20.77 1.86
N THR A 350 5.45 19.50 2.18
CA THR A 350 5.86 18.88 3.45
C THR A 350 7.37 19.03 3.72
N PRO A 351 8.29 18.78 2.77
CA PRO A 351 9.73 18.90 3.02
C PRO A 351 10.13 20.35 3.32
N VAL A 352 9.48 21.33 2.66
CA VAL A 352 9.71 22.76 2.90
C VAL A 352 9.24 23.16 4.30
N ILE A 353 8.09 22.66 4.74
CA ILE A 353 7.57 22.93 6.08
C ILE A 353 8.50 22.32 7.13
N ILE A 354 8.93 21.06 6.95
CA ILE A 354 9.88 20.40 7.86
C ILE A 354 11.17 21.21 7.95
N TYR A 355 11.73 21.61 6.80
CA TYR A 355 12.95 22.42 6.74
C TYR A 355 12.84 23.76 7.47
N MET A 356 11.65 24.37 7.55
CA MET A 356 11.43 25.62 8.30
C MET A 356 11.26 25.42 9.81
N MET A 357 11.04 24.19 10.27
CA MET A 357 10.82 23.87 11.69
C MET A 357 12.05 23.30 12.38
N VAL A 358 13.01 22.85 11.57
CA VAL A 358 14.42 22.65 11.91
C VAL A 358 15.08 24.02 12.05
#